data_AF-A0A380F905-F1
#
_entry.id   AF-A0A380F905-F1
#
_cell.length_a   1.000
_cell.length_b   1.000
_cell.length_c   1.000
_cell.angle_alpha   90.00
_cell.angle_beta   90.00
_cell.angle_gamma   90.00
#
_symmetry.space_group_name_H-M   'P 1'
#
loop_
_entity.id
_entity.type
_entity.pdbx_description
1 polymer ?
#
loop_
_entity_poly.entity_id
_entity_poly.type
_entity_poly.pdbx_seq_one_letter_code
_entity_poly.pdbx_strand_id
1 'polypeptide(L)'
;MHHFGKHGQSRLENTHIMILGAGALGSHCAEILTRMGAGSLTIIDMDVVETSNLHRQAIFDEMDAEQLQPKVIALENKLKLINSNVKITALYQELTNNNIENLLKTYQPDIVIDGMDNFTMRFLINEACHKCQIPWIYGAAVGSKGSVYAIDYTGPCFKCLLETVPQNRRELCNQWCIATSYLSGC
;
A
#
# COMPACT_ATOMS: atom_id res chain seq x y z
N MET A 1 -27.98 0.42 6.75
CA MET A 1 -26.54 0.09 6.84
C MET A 1 -26.38 -1.39 6.56
N HIS A 2 -25.68 -1.77 5.49
CA HIS A 2 -25.23 -3.16 5.36
C HIS A 2 -24.13 -3.40 6.39
N HIS A 3 -24.44 -4.10 7.47
CA HIS A 3 -23.43 -4.53 8.43
C HIS A 3 -22.44 -5.48 7.74
N PHE A 4 -21.15 -5.32 8.00
CA PHE A 4 -20.07 -6.17 7.46
C PHE A 4 -20.43 -7.66 7.60
N GLY A 5 -20.74 -8.12 8.82
CA GLY A 5 -21.36 -9.42 9.07
C GLY A 5 -20.62 -10.63 8.48
N LYS A 6 -21.29 -11.80 8.47
CA LYS A 6 -20.71 -13.04 7.92
C LYS A 6 -20.40 -12.93 6.42
N HIS A 7 -21.24 -12.22 5.67
CA HIS A 7 -21.05 -12.06 4.23
C HIS A 7 -19.83 -11.19 3.90
N GLY A 8 -19.64 -10.07 4.61
CA GLY A 8 -18.45 -9.21 4.44
C GLY A 8 -17.18 -9.91 4.87
N GLN A 9 -17.23 -10.66 5.98
CA GLN A 9 -16.09 -11.49 6.41
C GLN A 9 -15.73 -12.54 5.36
N SER A 10 -16.73 -13.28 4.84
CA SER A 10 -16.50 -14.26 3.78
C SER A 10 -15.93 -13.64 2.51
N ARG A 11 -16.36 -12.43 2.13
CA ARG A 11 -15.75 -11.70 1.00
C ARG A 11 -14.28 -11.37 1.28
N LEU A 12 -13.97 -10.85 2.47
CA LEU A 12 -12.61 -10.50 2.86
C LEU A 12 -11.67 -11.73 2.88
N GLU A 13 -12.15 -12.86 3.40
CA GLU A 13 -11.43 -14.15 3.40
C GLU A 13 -11.14 -14.70 2.00
N ASN A 14 -11.86 -14.23 0.98
CA ASN A 14 -11.63 -14.58 -0.42
C ASN A 14 -10.93 -13.47 -1.20
N THR A 15 -10.56 -12.35 -0.56
CA THR A 15 -9.91 -11.21 -1.21
C THR A 15 -8.38 -11.35 -1.17
N HIS A 16 -7.75 -11.16 -2.32
CA HIS A 16 -6.31 -10.99 -2.45
C HIS A 16 -5.94 -9.51 -2.53
N ILE A 17 -5.12 -9.07 -1.58
CA ILE A 17 -4.67 -7.68 -1.48
C ILE A 17 -3.17 -7.62 -1.76
N MET A 18 -2.76 -6.76 -2.68
CA MET A 18 -1.34 -6.46 -2.92
C MET A 18 -0.96 -5.15 -2.25
N ILE A 19 0.07 -5.16 -1.40
CA ILE A 19 0.57 -4.00 -0.67
C ILE A 19 1.93 -3.62 -1.25
N LEU A 20 2.01 -2.41 -1.77
CA LEU A 20 3.22 -1.86 -2.37
C LEU A 20 3.96 -1.02 -1.33
N GLY A 21 5.04 -1.54 -0.76
CA GLY A 21 5.79 -0.94 0.34
C GLY A 21 5.46 -1.56 1.69
N ALA A 22 6.49 -1.79 2.50
CA ALA A 22 6.46 -2.36 3.84
C ALA A 22 6.98 -1.36 4.91
N GLY A 23 6.96 -0.07 4.59
CA GLY A 23 7.21 1.02 5.54
C GLY A 23 6.06 1.21 6.54
N ALA A 24 5.95 2.40 7.13
CA ALA A 24 4.99 2.69 8.21
C ALA A 24 3.53 2.39 7.83
N LEU A 25 3.10 2.88 6.66
CA LEU A 25 1.72 2.68 6.20
C LEU A 25 1.48 1.22 5.77
N GLY A 26 2.32 0.69 4.89
CA GLY A 26 2.15 -0.65 4.33
C GLY A 26 2.19 -1.76 5.38
N SER A 27 3.14 -1.70 6.31
CA SER A 27 3.22 -2.66 7.42
C SER A 27 2.00 -2.59 8.34
N HIS A 28 1.51 -1.40 8.67
CA HIS A 28 0.30 -1.23 9.46
C HIS A 28 -0.96 -1.76 8.76
N CYS A 29 -1.12 -1.46 7.46
CA CYS A 29 -2.21 -2.01 6.65
C CYS A 29 -2.15 -3.54 6.62
N ALA A 30 -0.97 -4.12 6.40
CA ALA A 30 -0.79 -5.56 6.36
C ALA A 30 -1.16 -6.23 7.70
N GLU A 31 -0.75 -5.62 8.81
CA GLU A 31 -1.10 -6.09 10.15
C GLU A 31 -2.61 -6.11 10.37
N ILE A 32 -3.27 -4.98 10.13
CA ILE A 32 -4.72 -4.85 10.36
C ILE A 32 -5.51 -5.80 9.44
N LEU A 33 -5.15 -5.90 8.16
CA LEU A 33 -5.81 -6.82 7.23
C LEU A 33 -5.61 -8.29 7.62
N THR A 34 -4.43 -8.64 8.14
CA THR A 34 -4.15 -9.98 8.66
C THR A 34 -5.02 -10.29 9.87
N ARG A 35 -5.14 -9.35 10.82
CA ARG A 35 -6.03 -9.47 11.99
C ARG A 35 -7.51 -9.59 11.59
N MET A 36 -7.91 -8.89 10.53
CA MET A 36 -9.28 -8.94 9.99
C MET A 36 -9.58 -10.23 9.21
N GLY A 37 -8.57 -11.03 8.87
CA GLY A 37 -8.76 -12.29 8.13
C GLY A 37 -8.92 -12.11 6.62
N ALA A 38 -8.11 -11.23 6.01
CA ALA A 38 -7.96 -11.21 4.56
C ALA A 38 -7.57 -12.59 4.01
N GLY A 39 -7.99 -12.94 2.79
CA GLY A 39 -7.65 -14.22 2.19
C GLY A 39 -6.16 -14.37 1.91
N SER A 40 -5.58 -13.39 1.22
CA SER A 40 -4.16 -13.36 0.96
C SER A 40 -3.60 -11.95 0.86
N LEU A 41 -2.35 -11.79 1.29
CA LEU A 41 -1.55 -10.58 1.12
C LEU A 41 -0.30 -10.89 0.30
N THR A 42 -0.06 -10.10 -0.74
CA THR A 42 1.25 -10.03 -1.41
C THR A 42 1.90 -8.71 -1.09
N ILE A 43 3.08 -8.72 -0.49
CA ILE A 43 3.75 -7.52 0.01
C ILE A 43 5.09 -7.39 -0.70
N ILE A 44 5.35 -6.22 -1.29
CA ILE A 44 6.59 -5.93 -2.02
C ILE A 44 7.32 -4.74 -1.41
N ASP A 45 8.59 -4.91 -1.11
CA ASP A 45 9.52 -3.87 -0.65
C ASP A 45 10.95 -4.40 -0.82
N MET A 46 11.93 -3.52 -1.04
CA MET A 46 13.34 -3.89 -1.20
C MET A 46 14.22 -3.39 -0.04
N ASP A 47 13.64 -2.74 0.95
CA ASP A 47 14.39 -2.26 2.10
C ASP A 47 14.56 -3.36 3.16
N VAL A 48 15.51 -3.09 4.05
CA VAL A 48 15.72 -3.83 5.29
C VAL A 48 15.19 -3.02 6.48
N VAL A 49 14.96 -3.69 7.61
CA VAL A 49 14.57 -3.02 8.85
C VAL A 49 15.77 -2.24 9.39
N GLU A 50 15.52 -0.99 9.81
CA GLU A 50 16.51 -0.12 10.43
C GLU A 50 16.03 0.43 11.77
N THR A 51 16.93 0.58 12.74
CA THR A 51 16.63 1.16 14.05
C THR A 51 16.00 2.56 13.93
N SER A 52 16.44 3.36 12.95
CA SER A 52 15.93 4.70 12.65
C SER A 52 14.44 4.73 12.26
N ASN A 53 13.89 3.58 11.87
CA ASN A 53 12.55 3.41 11.33
C ASN A 53 11.56 2.83 12.37
N LEU A 54 12.05 2.22 13.45
CA LEU A 54 11.24 1.50 14.44
C LEU A 54 10.17 2.38 15.12
N HIS A 55 10.44 3.68 15.32
CA HIS A 55 9.48 4.60 15.94
C HIS A 55 8.16 4.78 15.18
N ARG A 56 8.11 4.39 13.89
CA ARG A 56 6.91 4.50 13.04
C ARG A 56 6.52 3.22 12.33
N GLN A 57 7.30 2.14 12.49
CA GLN A 57 7.04 0.83 11.89
C GLN A 57 6.88 -0.20 13.01
N ALA A 58 5.79 -0.06 13.77
CA ALA A 58 5.61 -0.68 15.09
C ALA A 58 5.64 -2.22 15.11
N ILE A 59 5.43 -2.88 13.98
CA ILE A 59 5.48 -4.34 13.91
C ILE A 59 6.92 -4.87 13.93
N PHE A 60 7.91 -4.10 13.47
CA PHE A 60 9.32 -4.49 13.52
C PHE A 60 9.91 -4.23 14.91
N ASP A 61 10.93 -5.00 15.27
CA ASP A 61 11.63 -4.86 16.55
C ASP A 61 13.14 -4.69 16.37
N GLU A 62 13.85 -4.51 17.49
CA GLU A 62 15.30 -4.30 17.51
C GLU A 62 16.06 -5.50 16.93
N MET A 63 15.56 -6.73 17.11
CA MET A 63 16.20 -7.93 16.57
C MET A 63 16.12 -7.95 15.03
N ASP A 64 14.99 -7.57 14.45
CA ASP A 64 14.88 -7.44 12.98
C ASP A 64 15.89 -6.42 12.43
N ALA A 65 16.06 -5.30 13.15
CA ALA A 65 16.97 -4.22 12.77
C ALA A 65 18.45 -4.63 12.90
N GLU A 66 18.82 -5.30 14.00
CA GLU A 66 20.18 -5.82 14.21
C GLU A 66 20.59 -6.82 13.13
N GLN A 67 19.64 -7.62 12.64
CA GLN A 67 19.87 -8.60 11.58
C GLN A 67 19.82 -8.01 10.18
N LEU A 68 19.47 -6.72 10.02
CA LEU A 68 19.18 -6.10 8.73
C LEU A 68 18.19 -6.95 7.91
N GLN A 69 17.17 -7.48 8.59
CA GLN A 69 16.22 -8.38 7.96
C GLN A 69 15.45 -7.64 6.87
N PRO A 70 15.28 -8.21 5.66
CA PRO A 70 14.39 -7.63 4.65
C PRO A 70 13.00 -7.35 5.23
N LYS A 71 12.48 -6.13 5.06
CA LYS A 71 11.21 -5.70 5.69
C LYS A 71 10.07 -6.67 5.38
N VAL A 72 9.94 -7.11 4.13
CA VAL A 72 8.89 -8.05 3.72
C VAL A 72 9.01 -9.42 4.39
N ILE A 73 10.22 -9.89 4.68
CA ILE A 73 10.46 -11.19 5.33
C ILE A 73 10.18 -11.09 6.82
N ALA A 74 10.68 -10.04 7.49
CA ALA A 74 10.35 -9.75 8.88
C ALA A 74 8.82 -9.61 9.06
N LEU A 75 8.17 -8.88 8.15
CA LEU A 75 6.74 -8.68 8.16
C LEU A 75 5.99 -10.00 7.98
N GLU A 76 6.34 -10.81 6.96
CA GLU A 76 5.71 -12.11 6.74
C GLU A 76 5.79 -13.02 7.98
N ASN A 77 6.96 -13.11 8.60
CA ASN A 77 7.16 -13.93 9.80
C ASN A 77 6.21 -13.50 10.92
N LYS A 78 6.04 -12.20 11.14
CA LYS A 78 5.18 -11.66 12.20
C LYS A 78 3.70 -11.79 11.87
N LEU A 79 3.30 -11.54 10.62
CA LEU A 79 1.91 -11.69 10.19
C LEU A 79 1.43 -13.14 10.32
N LYS A 80 2.28 -14.12 10.01
CA LYS A 80 1.96 -15.55 10.19
C LYS A 80 1.71 -15.93 11.66
N LEU A 81 2.34 -15.25 12.61
CA LEU A 81 2.07 -15.42 14.05
C LEU A 81 0.75 -14.76 14.47
N ILE A 82 0.33 -13.70 13.79
CA ILE A 82 -0.91 -12.99 14.08
C ILE A 82 -2.14 -13.77 13.62
N ASN A 83 -2.12 -14.29 12.38
CA ASN A 83 -3.21 -15.09 11.85
C ASN A 83 -2.72 -16.02 10.74
N SER A 84 -2.58 -17.31 11.07
CA SER A 84 -2.07 -18.33 10.15
C SER A 84 -3.05 -18.71 9.03
N ASN A 85 -4.31 -18.26 9.08
CA ASN A 85 -5.29 -18.50 8.02
C ASN A 85 -5.09 -17.56 6.82
N VAL A 86 -4.38 -16.45 7.01
CA VAL A 86 -4.09 -15.48 5.93
C VAL A 86 -2.86 -15.93 5.17
N LYS A 87 -2.98 -16.11 3.85
CA LYS A 87 -1.82 -16.46 3.01
C LYS A 87 -0.96 -15.22 2.77
N ILE A 88 0.24 -15.21 3.33
CA ILE A 88 1.20 -14.13 3.12
C ILE A 88 2.21 -14.53 2.04
N THR A 89 2.55 -13.60 1.15
CA THR A 89 3.62 -13.74 0.14
C THR A 89 4.50 -12.50 0.19
N ALA A 90 5.75 -12.68 0.62
CA ALA A 90 6.76 -11.63 0.66
C ALA A 90 7.57 -11.59 -0.64
N LEU A 91 7.67 -10.41 -1.26
CA LEU A 91 8.46 -10.16 -2.46
C LEU A 91 9.57 -9.16 -2.14
N TYR A 92 10.77 -9.68 -1.88
CA TYR A 92 11.94 -8.84 -1.65
C TYR A 92 12.56 -8.41 -2.98
N GLN A 93 12.02 -7.34 -3.57
CA GLN A 93 12.48 -6.81 -4.85
C GLN A 93 12.02 -5.35 -5.01
N GLU A 94 12.78 -4.59 -5.81
CA GLU A 94 12.39 -3.23 -6.18
C GLU A 94 11.13 -3.25 -7.04
N LEU A 95 10.19 -2.33 -6.78
CA LEU A 95 9.11 -2.06 -7.70
C LEU A 95 9.58 -1.03 -8.72
N THR A 96 9.51 -1.37 -10.00
CA THR A 96 10.02 -0.54 -11.11
C THR A 96 8.99 -0.44 -12.23
N ASN A 97 9.20 0.50 -13.14
CA ASN A 97 8.37 0.63 -14.34
C ASN A 97 8.39 -0.62 -15.23
N ASN A 98 9.48 -1.39 -15.20
CA ASN A 98 9.65 -2.57 -16.03
C ASN A 98 8.96 -3.82 -15.46
N ASN A 99 8.66 -3.86 -14.16
CA ASN A 99 8.12 -5.05 -13.51
C ASN A 99 6.69 -4.91 -12.97
N ILE A 100 6.21 -3.70 -12.66
CA ILE A 100 4.93 -3.50 -11.98
C ILE A 100 3.75 -4.13 -12.73
N GLU A 101 3.66 -3.94 -14.04
CA GLU A 101 2.57 -4.51 -14.83
C GLU A 101 2.64 -6.05 -14.85
N ASN A 102 3.84 -6.61 -14.92
CA ASN A 102 4.01 -8.06 -14.89
C ASN A 102 3.64 -8.64 -13.51
N LEU A 103 3.98 -7.94 -12.44
CA LEU A 103 3.60 -8.33 -11.08
C LEU A 103 2.09 -8.31 -10.90
N LEU A 104 1.42 -7.24 -11.31
CA LEU A 104 -0.04 -7.15 -11.25
C LEU A 104 -0.72 -8.26 -12.06
N LYS A 105 -0.23 -8.56 -13.27
CA LYS A 105 -0.74 -9.65 -14.11
C LYS A 105 -0.45 -11.05 -13.55
N THR A 106 0.69 -11.23 -12.89
CA THR A 106 1.08 -12.53 -12.31
C THR A 106 0.26 -12.85 -11.07
N TYR A 107 0.10 -11.86 -10.18
CA TYR A 107 -0.54 -12.06 -8.89
C TYR A 107 -2.06 -11.81 -8.93
N GLN A 108 -2.56 -11.00 -9.87
CA GLN A 108 -3.98 -10.69 -10.06
C GLN A 108 -4.70 -10.30 -8.76
N PRO A 109 -4.18 -9.30 -7.99
CA PRO A 109 -4.84 -8.89 -6.75
C PRO A 109 -6.19 -8.23 -7.05
N ASP A 110 -7.16 -8.44 -6.16
CA ASP A 110 -8.47 -7.79 -6.22
C ASP A 110 -8.36 -6.29 -5.93
N ILE A 111 -7.36 -5.89 -5.14
CA ILE A 111 -7.11 -4.49 -4.78
C ILE A 111 -5.63 -4.27 -4.44
N VAL A 112 -5.13 -3.09 -4.78
CA VAL A 112 -3.77 -2.63 -4.45
C VAL A 112 -3.83 -1.56 -3.35
N ILE A 113 -2.91 -1.62 -2.39
CA ILE A 113 -2.71 -0.59 -1.37
C ILE A 113 -1.31 0.02 -1.53
N ASP A 114 -1.25 1.35 -1.62
CA ASP A 114 0.00 2.11 -1.67
C ASP A 114 0.55 2.39 -0.28
N GLY A 115 1.66 1.75 0.07
CA GLY A 115 2.51 2.05 1.22
C GLY A 115 3.85 2.67 0.84
N MET A 116 4.02 3.14 -0.40
CA MET A 116 5.25 3.75 -0.91
C MET A 116 5.38 5.21 -0.44
N ASP A 117 6.61 5.60 -0.10
CA ASP A 117 6.97 6.96 0.30
C ASP A 117 7.54 7.80 -0.85
N ASN A 118 7.62 7.24 -2.06
CA ASN A 118 8.12 7.90 -3.26
C ASN A 118 6.99 8.37 -4.18
N PHE A 119 6.93 9.68 -4.42
CA PHE A 119 5.94 10.31 -5.30
C PHE A 119 5.97 9.81 -6.74
N THR A 120 7.16 9.58 -7.33
CA THR A 120 7.26 9.11 -8.71
C THR A 120 6.61 7.73 -8.86
N MET A 121 6.72 6.89 -7.83
CA MET A 121 6.10 5.56 -7.83
C MET A 121 4.57 5.65 -7.84
N ARG A 122 3.97 6.69 -7.25
CA ARG A 122 2.50 6.84 -7.19
C ARG A 122 1.88 7.00 -8.57
N PHE A 123 2.52 7.76 -9.46
CA PHE A 123 2.07 7.88 -10.85
C PHE A 123 2.22 6.57 -11.62
N LEU A 124 3.33 5.86 -11.40
CA LEU A 124 3.55 4.55 -12.00
C LEU A 124 2.51 3.53 -11.54
N ILE A 125 2.21 3.49 -10.23
CA ILE A 125 1.20 2.60 -9.65
C ILE A 125 -0.18 2.94 -10.21
N ASN A 126 -0.54 4.22 -10.27
CA ASN A 126 -1.77 4.70 -10.88
C ASN A 126 -1.93 4.16 -12.31
N GLU A 127 -0.93 4.39 -13.17
CA GLU A 127 -1.00 3.95 -14.57
C GLU A 127 -1.08 2.43 -14.69
N ALA A 128 -0.28 1.70 -13.90
CA ALA A 128 -0.28 0.24 -13.94
C ALA A 128 -1.61 -0.36 -13.47
N CYS A 129 -2.21 0.18 -12.40
CA CYS A 129 -3.50 -0.25 -11.87
C CYS A 129 -4.63 0.03 -12.86
N HIS A 130 -4.66 1.21 -13.49
CA HIS A 130 -5.62 1.51 -14.56
C HIS A 130 -5.49 0.57 -15.76
N LYS A 131 -4.26 0.30 -16.23
CA LYS A 131 -4.01 -0.62 -17.34
C LYS A 131 -4.41 -2.06 -17.02
N CYS A 132 -4.18 -2.50 -15.78
CA CYS A 132 -4.52 -3.84 -15.33
C CYS A 132 -5.96 -3.96 -14.82
N GLN A 133 -6.73 -2.86 -14.79
CA GLN A 133 -8.10 -2.82 -14.30
C GLN A 133 -8.23 -3.30 -12.84
N ILE A 134 -7.31 -2.83 -11.98
CA ILE A 134 -7.28 -3.17 -10.56
C ILE A 134 -7.55 -1.91 -9.75
N PRO A 135 -8.51 -1.92 -8.81
CA PRO A 135 -8.74 -0.77 -7.94
C PRO A 135 -7.55 -0.54 -7.02
N TRP A 136 -7.29 0.72 -6.72
CA TRP A 136 -6.11 1.15 -5.99
C TRP A 136 -6.48 2.10 -4.84
N ILE A 137 -5.98 1.81 -3.64
CA ILE A 137 -6.05 2.70 -2.49
C ILE A 137 -4.72 3.44 -2.37
N TYR A 138 -4.75 4.71 -2.71
CA TYR A 138 -3.66 5.64 -2.45
C TYR A 138 -3.63 6.02 -0.96
N GLY A 139 -2.44 6.01 -0.36
CA GLY A 139 -2.21 6.49 1.00
C GLY A 139 -0.93 7.31 1.09
N ALA A 140 -0.99 8.43 1.82
CA ALA A 140 0.19 9.25 2.10
C ALA A 140 0.13 9.90 3.46
N ALA A 141 1.29 10.05 4.09
CA ALA A 141 1.48 10.84 5.31
C ALA A 141 2.70 11.76 5.14
N VAL A 142 2.51 13.05 5.38
CA VAL A 142 3.57 14.07 5.31
C VAL A 142 3.45 14.96 6.56
N GLY A 143 4.42 14.86 7.46
CA GLY A 143 4.37 15.54 8.75
C GLY A 143 3.13 15.14 9.55
N SER A 144 2.30 16.11 9.93
CA SER A 144 1.04 15.90 10.67
C SER A 144 -0.19 15.67 9.80
N LYS A 145 -0.01 15.50 8.48
CA LYS A 145 -1.12 15.43 7.51
C LYS A 145 -1.13 14.09 6.80
N GLY A 146 -2.33 13.57 6.61
CA GLY A 146 -2.59 12.31 5.91
C GLY A 146 -3.57 12.51 4.76
N SER A 147 -3.51 11.66 3.75
CA SER A 147 -4.46 11.63 2.64
C SER A 147 -4.69 10.20 2.18
N VAL A 148 -5.94 9.87 1.88
CA VAL A 148 -6.35 8.55 1.39
C VAL A 148 -7.36 8.75 0.27
N TYR A 149 -7.14 8.09 -0.87
CA TYR A 149 -8.08 8.07 -1.99
C TYR A 149 -8.32 6.65 -2.44
N ALA A 150 -9.59 6.27 -2.56
CA ALA A 150 -9.98 5.06 -3.28
C ALA A 150 -10.15 5.43 -4.76
N ILE A 151 -9.30 4.84 -5.62
CA ILE A 151 -9.25 5.12 -7.04
C ILE A 151 -9.68 3.85 -7.77
N ASP A 152 -10.83 3.94 -8.43
CA ASP A 152 -11.33 2.88 -9.31
C ASP A 152 -10.80 3.10 -10.73
N TYR A 153 -10.49 2.01 -11.41
CA TYR A 153 -9.92 2.05 -12.77
C TYR A 153 -10.94 2.56 -13.81
N THR A 154 -12.23 2.60 -13.48
CA THR A 154 -13.31 3.16 -14.32
C THR A 154 -13.54 4.66 -14.10
N GLY A 155 -12.96 5.25 -13.05
CA GLY A 155 -13.20 6.63 -12.62
C GLY A 155 -12.04 7.59 -12.92
N PRO A 156 -12.06 8.80 -12.34
CA PRO A 156 -10.93 9.72 -12.43
C PRO A 156 -9.68 9.09 -11.81
N CYS A 157 -8.57 9.15 -12.53
CA CYS A 157 -7.30 8.63 -12.05
C CYS A 157 -6.64 9.58 -11.04
N PHE A 158 -5.59 9.13 -10.38
CA PHE A 158 -4.82 9.97 -9.44
C PHE A 158 -4.40 11.30 -10.03
N LYS A 159 -3.95 11.32 -11.30
CA LYS A 159 -3.56 12.55 -11.99
C LYS A 159 -4.73 13.54 -12.16
N CYS A 160 -5.96 13.04 -12.32
CA CYS A 160 -7.16 13.89 -12.40
C CYS A 160 -7.49 14.57 -11.07
N LEU A 161 -7.07 13.97 -9.96
CA LEU A 161 -7.24 14.54 -8.61
C LEU A 161 -6.20 15.63 -8.31
N LEU A 162 -5.22 15.84 -9.20
CA LEU A 162 -4.16 16.82 -9.00
C LEU A 162 -4.46 18.09 -9.79
N GLU A 163 -4.57 19.21 -9.08
CA GLU A 163 -4.73 20.53 -9.69
C GLU A 163 -3.51 20.91 -10.55
N THR A 164 -2.30 20.54 -10.12
CA THR A 164 -1.06 20.68 -10.89
C THR A 164 -0.13 19.50 -10.61
N VAL A 165 0.50 18.94 -11.66
CA VAL A 165 1.58 17.95 -11.49
C VAL A 165 2.81 18.69 -10.98
N PRO A 166 3.28 18.43 -9.74
CA PRO A 166 4.40 19.17 -9.17
C PRO A 166 5.69 18.87 -9.93
N GLN A 167 6.50 19.90 -10.18
CA GLN A 167 7.73 19.73 -10.95
C GLN A 167 8.94 19.40 -10.06
N ASN A 168 8.83 19.57 -8.74
CA ASN A 168 9.91 19.30 -7.80
C ASN A 168 9.42 18.82 -6.42
N ARG A 169 10.36 18.25 -5.63
CA ARG A 169 10.13 17.69 -4.29
C ARG A 169 9.60 18.70 -3.26
N ARG A 170 9.82 20.01 -3.46
CA ARG A 170 9.37 21.06 -2.54
C ARG A 170 7.91 21.44 -2.77
N GLU A 171 7.49 21.56 -4.02
CA GLU A 171 6.07 21.74 -4.39
C GLU A 171 5.21 20.53 -3.94
N LEU A 172 5.80 19.33 -3.98
CA LEU A 172 5.19 18.08 -3.51
C LEU A 172 4.86 18.07 -2.00
N CYS A 173 5.62 18.73 -1.13
CA CYS A 173 5.28 18.80 0.30
C CYS A 173 4.14 19.79 0.58
N ASN A 174 4.05 20.87 -0.20
CA ASN A 174 3.17 22.01 0.12
C ASN A 174 1.73 21.81 -0.36
N GLN A 175 1.51 21.21 -1.53
CA GLN A 175 0.17 21.03 -2.11
C GLN A 175 -0.63 19.86 -1.50
N TRP A 176 0.05 18.80 -1.11
CA TRP A 176 -0.57 17.49 -0.83
C TRP A 176 -1.15 17.34 0.58
N CYS A 177 -1.05 18.45 1.30
CA CYS A 177 -1.50 18.66 2.65
C CYS A 177 -2.88 19.36 2.70
N ILE A 178 -3.42 19.78 1.55
CA ILE A 178 -4.70 20.47 1.41
C ILE A 178 -5.36 19.99 0.12
N ALA A 179 -6.02 18.85 0.16
CA ALA A 179 -7.02 18.48 -0.83
C ALA A 179 -8.34 18.23 -0.08
N THR A 180 -8.85 19.30 0.51
CA THR A 180 -10.19 19.37 1.11
C THR A 180 -10.86 20.67 0.71
N SER A 181 -11.03 20.89 -0.60
CA SER A 181 -12.02 21.83 -1.14
C SER A 181 -12.02 21.73 -2.65
N TYR A 182 -13.21 21.59 -3.25
CA TYR A 182 -13.48 21.61 -4.69
C TYR A 182 -13.29 20.30 -5.47
N LEU A 183 -14.12 19.30 -5.14
CA LEU A 183 -14.64 18.40 -6.17
C LEU A 183 -15.80 19.12 -6.89
N SER A 184 -15.46 19.93 -7.90
CA SER A 184 -16.41 20.40 -8.90
C SER A 184 -15.73 20.42 -10.26
N GLY A 185 -16.02 19.42 -11.09
CA GLY A 185 -15.71 19.43 -12.51
C GLY A 185 -14.74 18.33 -12.96
N CYS A 186 -15.27 17.13 -13.15
CA CYS A 186 -14.90 16.26 -14.26
C CYS A 186 -16.18 15.68 -14.86
#